data_AF-A0A3M1LDV7-F1
#
_entry.id   AF-A0A3M1LDV7-F1
#
_cell.length_a   1.000
_cell.length_b   1.000
_cell.length_c   1.000
_cell.angle_alpha   90.00
_cell.angle_beta   90.00
_cell.angle_gamma   90.00
#
_symmetry.space_group_name_H-M   'P 1'
#
loop_
_entity.id
_entity.type
_entity.pdbx_description
1 polymer ?
#
loop_
_entity_poly.entity_id
_entity_poly.type
_entity_poly.pdbx_seq_one_letter_code
_entity_poly.pdbx_strand_id
1 'polypeptide(L)'
;MPQHQEMIIFTRSFDFLSWLLPITNHFPRAHRFTFTQRLLNAAFDLREHLEMANLRQKKARLAQLRLADEDLAKVRIYLRLAARWNWLTPGQYRHAAGMVTEIGRLLGGWIKQTTGT
;
A
#
# COMPACT_ATOMS: atom_id res chain seq x y z
N MET A 1 -11.62 18.16 19.66
CA MET A 1 -10.45 17.63 18.92
C MET A 1 -10.40 18.34 17.58
N PRO A 2 -9.34 19.08 17.23
CA PRO A 2 -9.27 19.73 15.93
C PRO A 2 -9.31 18.63 14.87
N GLN A 3 -10.33 18.67 14.00
CA GLN A 3 -10.42 17.84 12.80
C GLN A 3 -9.25 18.21 11.90
N HIS A 4 -8.11 17.55 12.10
CA HIS A 4 -7.05 17.54 11.12
C HIS A 4 -7.65 16.82 9.92
N GLN A 5 -7.87 17.55 8.83
CA GLN A 5 -8.28 16.98 7.57
C GLN A 5 -7.26 15.90 7.20
N GLU A 6 -7.66 14.64 7.37
CA GLU A 6 -6.78 13.50 7.15
C GLU A 6 -6.33 13.53 5.70
N MET A 7 -5.01 13.43 5.45
CA MET A 7 -4.51 13.42 4.09
C MET A 7 -5.13 12.23 3.35
N ILE A 8 -5.60 12.49 2.12
CA ILE A 8 -6.32 11.50 1.30
C ILE A 8 -5.57 10.15 1.19
N ILE A 9 -4.24 10.18 1.22
CA ILE A 9 -3.41 8.97 1.14
C ILE A 9 -3.68 7.98 2.30
N PHE A 10 -3.99 8.46 3.51
CA PHE A 10 -4.30 7.60 4.64
C PHE A 10 -5.63 6.88 4.44
N THR A 11 -6.67 7.62 4.04
CA THR A 11 -7.97 7.03 3.68
C THR A 11 -7.81 5.99 2.58
N ARG A 12 -7.07 6.31 1.50
CA ARG A 12 -6.85 5.35 0.40
C ARG A 12 -6.07 4.11 0.81
N SER A 13 -5.05 4.27 1.63
CA SER A 13 -4.28 3.12 2.15
C SER A 13 -5.11 2.25 3.11
N PHE A 14 -6.00 2.86 3.89
CA PHE A 14 -6.93 2.15 4.77
C PHE A 14 -8.01 1.39 3.98
N ASP A 15 -8.60 2.03 2.98
CA ASP A 15 -9.56 1.39 2.06
C ASP A 15 -8.91 0.19 1.36
N PHE A 16 -7.65 0.35 0.91
CA PHE A 16 -6.90 -0.73 0.27
C PHE A 16 -6.69 -1.92 1.20
N LEU A 17 -6.26 -1.70 2.45
CA LEU A 17 -6.10 -2.78 3.43
C LEU A 17 -7.43 -3.47 3.74
N SER A 18 -8.50 -2.68 3.92
CA SER A 18 -9.85 -3.18 4.20
C SER A 18 -10.38 -4.04 3.06
N TRP A 19 -10.05 -3.71 1.82
CA TRP A 19 -10.38 -4.53 0.65
C TRP A 19 -9.47 -5.76 0.52
N LEU A 20 -8.16 -5.61 0.74
CA LEU A 20 -7.16 -6.66 0.49
C LEU A 20 -7.31 -7.84 1.44
N LEU A 21 -7.49 -7.58 2.74
CA LEU A 21 -7.61 -8.61 3.78
C LEU A 21 -8.63 -9.70 3.43
N PRO A 22 -9.92 -9.39 3.20
CA PRO A 22 -10.93 -10.40 2.88
C PRO A 22 -10.63 -11.11 1.54
N ILE A 23 -10.07 -10.40 0.56
CA ILE A 23 -9.71 -10.99 -0.74
C ILE A 23 -8.66 -12.10 -0.58
N THR A 24 -7.66 -11.90 0.28
CA THR A 24 -6.61 -12.91 0.51
C THR A 24 -7.11 -14.20 1.18
N ASN A 25 -8.30 -14.20 1.78
CA ASN A 25 -8.91 -15.42 2.33
C ASN A 25 -9.28 -16.45 1.24
N HIS A 26 -9.43 -16.01 -0.01
CA HIS A 26 -9.71 -16.88 -1.15
C HIS A 26 -8.44 -17.48 -1.77
N PHE A 27 -7.25 -17.08 -1.33
CA PHE A 27 -6.00 -17.63 -1.85
C PHE A 27 -5.79 -19.07 -1.35
N PRO A 28 -5.03 -19.92 -2.07
CA PRO A 28 -4.81 -21.29 -1.65
C PRO A 28 -4.16 -21.37 -0.27
N ARG A 29 -4.74 -22.18 0.63
CA ARG A 29 -4.30 -22.31 2.03
C ARG A 29 -2.81 -22.71 2.14
N ALA A 30 -2.31 -23.52 1.20
CA ALA A 30 -0.92 -23.95 1.13
C ALA A 30 0.09 -22.76 1.05
N HIS A 31 -0.35 -21.60 0.56
CA HIS A 31 0.50 -20.41 0.39
C HIS A 31 0.26 -19.33 1.44
N ARG A 32 -0.53 -19.61 2.49
CA ARG A 32 -0.89 -18.62 3.53
C ARG A 32 0.34 -18.05 4.24
N PHE A 33 1.25 -18.93 4.67
CA PHE A 33 2.45 -18.55 5.42
C PHE A 33 3.65 -18.17 4.56
N THR A 34 3.48 -18.13 3.23
CA THR A 34 4.55 -17.80 2.29
C THR A 34 4.16 -16.59 1.47
N PHE A 35 3.26 -16.76 0.50
CA PHE A 35 2.87 -15.68 -0.40
C PHE A 35 1.93 -14.68 0.27
N THR A 36 0.85 -15.16 0.88
CA THR A 36 -0.17 -14.28 1.46
C THR A 36 0.42 -13.43 2.58
N GLN A 37 1.23 -14.04 3.46
CA GLN A 37 1.95 -13.32 4.51
C GLN A 37 2.84 -12.21 3.94
N ARG A 38 3.62 -12.48 2.87
CA ARG A 38 4.52 -11.47 2.28
C ARG A 38 3.76 -10.32 1.62
N LEU A 39 2.63 -10.60 0.97
CA LEU A 39 1.76 -9.57 0.41
C LEU A 39 1.16 -8.70 1.51
N LEU A 40 0.61 -9.31 2.56
CA LEU A 40 0.00 -8.58 3.66
C LEU A 40 1.05 -7.76 4.44
N ASN A 41 2.22 -8.33 4.73
CA ASN A 41 3.31 -7.58 5.36
C ASN A 41 3.66 -6.33 4.54
N ALA A 42 3.90 -6.46 3.24
CA ALA A 42 4.20 -5.30 2.40
C ALA A 42 3.06 -4.26 2.38
N ALA A 43 1.79 -4.70 2.44
CA ALA A 43 0.67 -3.77 2.51
C ALA A 43 0.55 -3.06 3.87
N PHE A 44 0.84 -3.75 4.97
CA PHE A 44 0.88 -3.16 6.31
C PHE A 44 2.08 -2.22 6.47
N ASP A 45 3.28 -2.66 6.06
CA ASP A 45 4.51 -1.85 6.09
C ASP A 45 4.31 -0.54 5.31
N LEU A 46 3.66 -0.58 4.14
CA LEU A 46 3.25 0.61 3.41
C LEU A 46 2.43 1.58 4.28
N ARG A 47 1.37 1.10 4.95
CA ARG A 47 0.51 1.95 5.79
C ARG A 47 1.26 2.50 7.00
N GLU A 48 2.12 1.70 7.60
CA GLU A 48 2.91 2.07 8.77
C GLU A 48 3.97 3.12 8.41
N HIS A 49 4.71 2.94 7.31
CA HIS A 49 5.67 3.92 6.82
C HIS A 49 5.02 5.25 6.45
N LEU A 50 3.79 5.24 5.90
CA LEU A 50 3.01 6.47 5.70
C LEU A 50 2.70 7.17 7.03
N GLU A 51 2.31 6.42 8.07
CA GLU A 51 2.06 6.98 9.40
C GLU A 51 3.34 7.56 10.01
N MET A 52 4.44 6.82 9.93
CA MET A 52 5.73 7.28 10.41
C MET A 52 6.19 8.53 9.66
N ALA A 53 5.96 8.63 8.35
CA ALA A 53 6.25 9.83 7.59
C ALA A 53 5.45 11.05 8.09
N ASN A 54 4.19 10.85 8.51
CA ASN A 54 3.33 11.90 9.07
C ASN A 54 3.93 12.49 10.35
N LEU A 55 4.40 11.61 11.23
CA LEU A 55 4.97 11.95 12.54
C LEU A 55 6.39 12.53 12.47
N ARG A 56 7.05 12.43 11.31
CA ARG A 56 8.44 12.88 11.11
C ARG A 56 8.47 14.14 10.24
N GLN A 57 9.64 14.77 10.18
CA GLN A 57 9.88 15.97 9.36
C GLN A 57 11.13 15.81 8.48
N LYS A 58 11.22 16.63 7.42
CA LYS A 58 12.39 16.77 6.53
C LYS A 58 12.97 15.42 6.09
N LYS A 59 14.27 15.19 6.30
CA LYS A 59 14.99 13.97 5.90
C LYS A 59 14.40 12.70 6.51
N ALA A 60 13.95 12.74 7.76
CA ALA A 60 13.36 11.58 8.43
C ALA A 60 12.01 11.21 7.82
N ARG A 61 11.19 12.21 7.44
CA ARG A 61 9.96 11.98 6.66
C ARG A 61 10.28 11.38 5.30
N LEU A 62 11.25 11.97 4.57
CA LEU A 62 11.62 11.49 3.25
C LEU A 62 12.09 10.02 3.26
N ALA A 63 12.86 9.62 4.27
CA ALA A 63 13.28 8.23 4.44
C ALA A 63 12.07 7.28 4.56
N GLN A 64 11.08 7.64 5.38
CA GLN A 64 9.85 6.85 5.54
C GLN A 64 9.02 6.80 4.26
N LEU A 65 8.91 7.91 3.52
CA LEU A 65 8.20 7.93 2.24
C LEU A 65 8.86 7.05 1.17
N ARG A 66 10.19 6.92 1.19
CA ARG A 66 10.92 6.02 0.28
C ARG A 66 10.66 4.56 0.62
N LEU A 67 10.66 4.20 1.91
CA LEU A 67 10.30 2.86 2.36
C LEU A 67 8.86 2.51 1.96
N ALA A 68 7.92 3.44 2.14
CA ALA A 68 6.54 3.29 1.66
C ALA A 68 6.47 3.03 0.13
N ASP A 69 7.31 3.69 -0.68
CA ASP A 69 7.32 3.48 -2.13
C ASP A 69 7.87 2.09 -2.51
N GLU A 70 8.91 1.63 -1.80
CA GLU A 70 9.44 0.27 -1.94
C GLU A 70 8.39 -0.79 -1.59
N ASP A 71 7.64 -0.60 -0.50
CA ASP A 71 6.59 -1.52 -0.09
C ASP A 71 5.42 -1.53 -1.08
N LEU A 72 5.03 -0.36 -1.59
CA LEU A 72 4.03 -0.27 -2.66
C LEU A 72 4.50 -1.01 -3.92
N ALA A 73 5.79 -0.97 -4.25
CA ALA A 73 6.35 -1.76 -5.34
C ALA A 73 6.26 -3.27 -5.09
N LYS A 74 6.56 -3.73 -3.86
CA LYS A 74 6.37 -5.14 -3.45
C LYS A 74 4.90 -5.57 -3.58
N VAL A 75 3.96 -4.76 -3.10
CA VAL A 75 2.52 -5.00 -3.23
C VAL A 75 2.12 -5.17 -4.70
N ARG A 76 2.58 -4.29 -5.60
CA ARG A 76 2.31 -4.39 -7.05
C ARG A 76 2.81 -5.71 -7.65
N ILE A 77 3.98 -6.17 -7.24
CA ILE A 77 4.55 -7.45 -7.69
C ILE A 77 3.67 -8.62 -7.24
N TYR A 78 3.31 -8.67 -5.96
CA TYR A 78 2.47 -9.75 -5.43
C TYR A 78 1.06 -9.74 -6.05
N LEU A 79 0.42 -8.58 -6.21
CA LEU A 79 -0.89 -8.53 -6.88
C LEU A 79 -0.83 -9.06 -8.32
N ARG A 80 0.26 -8.76 -9.06
CA ARG A 80 0.48 -9.29 -10.41
C ARG A 80 0.66 -10.81 -10.41
N LEU A 81 1.41 -11.36 -9.45
CA LEU A 81 1.59 -12.81 -9.31
C LEU A 81 0.27 -13.51 -8.96
N ALA A 82 -0.50 -12.96 -8.02
CA ALA A 82 -1.81 -13.50 -7.65
C ALA A 82 -2.78 -13.52 -8.84
N ALA A 83 -2.77 -12.47 -9.67
CA ALA A 83 -3.54 -12.45 -10.92
C ALA A 83 -3.03 -13.48 -11.93
N ARG A 84 -1.70 -13.63 -12.08
CA ARG A 84 -1.09 -14.62 -12.99
C ARG A 84 -1.47 -16.06 -12.64
N TRP A 85 -1.62 -16.36 -11.36
CA TRP A 85 -2.07 -17.67 -10.87
C TRP A 85 -3.59 -17.80 -10.72
N ASN A 86 -4.35 -16.82 -11.22
CA ASN A 86 -5.82 -16.77 -11.17
C ASN A 86 -6.39 -16.79 -9.74
N TRP A 87 -5.64 -16.32 -8.74
CA TRP A 87 -6.13 -16.13 -7.37
C TRP A 87 -6.91 -14.82 -7.21
N LEU A 88 -6.73 -13.91 -8.16
CA LEU A 88 -7.56 -12.73 -8.35
C LEU A 88 -8.27 -12.84 -9.70
N THR A 89 -9.57 -12.56 -9.72
CA THR A 89 -10.31 -12.39 -10.98
C THR A 89 -9.79 -11.16 -11.73
N PRO A 90 -10.01 -11.05 -13.06
CA PRO A 90 -9.64 -9.85 -13.80
C PRO A 90 -10.25 -8.55 -13.23
N GLY A 91 -11.48 -8.63 -12.69
CA GLY A 91 -12.13 -7.50 -12.02
C GLY A 91 -11.45 -7.10 -10.72
N GLN A 92 -11.14 -8.07 -9.86
CA GLN A 92 -10.40 -7.83 -8.60
C GLN A 92 -9.00 -7.27 -8.86
N TYR A 93 -8.28 -7.82 -9.84
CA TYR A 93 -6.96 -7.30 -10.20
C TYR A 93 -7.03 -5.86 -10.72
N ARG A 94 -7.99 -5.52 -11.59
CA ARG A 94 -8.20 -4.14 -12.06
C ARG A 94 -8.52 -3.20 -10.91
N HIS A 95 -9.38 -3.60 -9.99
CA HIS A 95 -9.72 -2.80 -8.82
C HIS A 95 -8.48 -2.55 -7.94
N ALA A 96 -7.75 -3.60 -7.58
CA ALA A 96 -6.52 -3.50 -6.80
C ALA A 96 -5.47 -2.62 -7.50
N ALA A 97 -5.28 -2.80 -8.80
CA ALA A 97 -4.36 -2.01 -9.62
C ALA A 97 -4.73 -0.52 -9.62
N GLY A 98 -6.03 -0.19 -9.65
CA GLY A 98 -6.53 1.17 -9.52
C GLY A 98 -6.17 1.78 -8.16
N MET A 99 -6.44 1.06 -7.07
CA MET A 99 -6.13 1.53 -5.71
C MET A 99 -4.64 1.80 -5.52
N VAL A 100 -3.77 0.87 -5.91
CA VAL A 100 -2.30 1.03 -5.74
C VAL A 100 -1.72 2.10 -6.67
N THR A 101 -2.35 2.34 -7.83
CA THR A 101 -1.98 3.46 -8.72
C THR A 101 -2.31 4.80 -8.08
N GLU A 102 -3.50 4.94 -7.49
CA GLU A 102 -3.92 6.15 -6.80
C GLU A 102 -3.03 6.46 -5.60
N ILE A 103 -2.75 5.45 -4.76
CA ILE A 103 -1.81 5.58 -3.63
C ILE A 103 -0.43 6.00 -4.12
N GLY A 104 0.09 5.39 -5.20
CA GLY A 104 1.39 5.75 -5.77
C GLY A 104 1.47 7.18 -6.26
N ARG A 105 0.40 7.70 -6.88
CA ARG A 105 0.32 9.11 -7.30
C ARG A 105 0.38 10.06 -6.11
N LEU A 106 -0.38 9.77 -5.05
CA LEU A 106 -0.39 10.57 -3.83
C LEU A 106 0.96 10.54 -3.12
N LEU A 107 1.57 9.36 -3.00
CA LEU A 107 2.88 9.16 -2.39
C LEU A 107 3.97 9.93 -3.16
N GLY A 108 3.99 9.80 -4.48
CA GLY A 108 4.93 10.55 -5.33
C GLY A 108 4.77 12.07 -5.19
N GLY A 109 3.54 12.56 -5.05
CA GLY A 109 3.27 13.97 -4.74
C GLY A 109 3.87 14.40 -3.40
N TRP A 110 3.69 13.59 -2.36
CA TRP A 110 4.21 13.88 -1.02
C TRP A 110 5.73 13.83 -0.95
N ILE A 111 6.36 12.89 -1.66
CA ILE A 111 7.83 12.82 -1.81
C ILE A 111 8.37 14.08 -2.47
N LYS A 112 7.76 14.53 -3.58
CA LYS A 112 8.17 15.76 -4.27
C LYS A 112 8.06 16.97 -3.36
N GLN A 113 6.95 17.12 -2.65
CA GLN A 113 6.74 18.21 -1.69
C GLN A 113 7.80 18.20 -0.57
N THR A 114 8.12 17.03 -0.03
CA THR A 114 9.10 16.87 1.05
C THR A 114 10.55 17.06 0.57
N THR A 115 10.84 16.82 -0.70
CA THR A 115 12.18 17.01 -1.28
C THR A 115 12.42 18.46 -1.70
N GLY A 116 11.36 19.18 -2.09
CA GLY A 116 11.41 20.61 -2.44
C GLY A 116 11.39 21.56 -1.24
N THR A 117 11.43 21.05 -0.01
CA THR A 117 11.52 21.81 1.26
C THR A 117 12.84 21.53 1.97
#